data_AF-A0A7K6TVX0-F1
#
_entry.id   AF-A0A7K6TVX0-F1
#
_cell.length_a   1.000
_cell.length_b   1.000
_cell.length_c   1.000
_cell.angle_alpha   90.00
_cell.angle_beta   90.00
_cell.angle_gamma   90.00
#
_symmetry.space_group_name_H-M   'P 1'
#
loop_
_entity.id
_entity.type
_entity.pdbx_description
1 polymer ?
#
loop_
_entity_poly.entity_id
_entity_poly.type
_entity_poly.pdbx_seq_one_letter_code
_entity_poly.pdbx_strand_id
1 'polypeptide(L)'
;APEEFLELRELLLSRARTRVPALAAMGEFHLSLSQCVVLPYHWIQPLVRALRDRLAPFHRFFCVADQVKVYTNQNKTRTFIGLEVSAGHFQLLELVSEVDRVLEEFDLPTFYKDPSFHISLAWCVGDLSGRLEGQCLQELQDIVDKFEDSALLLRVQWEQVRCKSGNKYFSFPLR
;
A
#
# COMPACT_ATOMS: atom_id res chain seq x y z
N ALA A 1 -8.27 1.42 -17.30
CA ALA A 1 -7.28 1.15 -16.23
C ALA A 1 -7.60 1.83 -14.89
N PRO A 2 -7.62 3.16 -14.71
CA PRO A 2 -7.95 3.75 -13.40
C PRO A 2 -9.43 3.58 -13.02
N GLU A 3 -10.33 3.73 -13.98
CA GLU A 3 -11.79 3.60 -13.77
C GLU A 3 -12.16 2.16 -13.39
N GLU A 4 -11.67 1.18 -14.12
CA GLU A 4 -11.87 -0.24 -13.82
C GLU A 4 -11.34 -0.65 -12.42
N PHE A 5 -10.20 -0.09 -11.97
CA PHE A 5 -9.72 -0.32 -10.60
C PHE A 5 -10.66 0.28 -9.53
N LEU A 6 -11.27 1.44 -9.82
CA LEU A 6 -12.28 2.04 -8.96
C LEU A 6 -13.57 1.21 -8.95
N GLU A 7 -13.98 0.65 -10.09
CA GLU A 7 -15.12 -0.26 -10.19
C GLU A 7 -14.91 -1.53 -9.36
N LEU A 8 -13.72 -2.15 -9.45
CA LEU A 8 -13.34 -3.28 -8.61
C LEU A 8 -13.41 -2.91 -7.13
N ARG A 9 -12.86 -1.76 -6.74
CA ARG A 9 -12.95 -1.27 -5.35
C ARG A 9 -14.39 -1.14 -4.90
N GLU A 10 -15.28 -0.55 -5.70
CA GLU A 10 -16.69 -0.38 -5.34
C GLU A 10 -17.41 -1.71 -5.20
N LEU A 11 -17.13 -2.68 -6.07
CA LEU A 11 -17.72 -4.02 -5.99
C LEU A 11 -17.28 -4.75 -4.71
N LEU A 12 -15.98 -4.73 -4.41
CA LEU A 12 -15.41 -5.30 -3.19
C LEU A 12 -15.97 -4.61 -1.94
N LEU A 13 -16.04 -3.28 -1.95
CA LEU A 13 -16.55 -2.49 -0.83
C LEU A 13 -18.04 -2.76 -0.59
N SER A 14 -18.84 -2.85 -1.64
CA SER A 14 -20.27 -3.20 -1.56
C SER A 14 -20.46 -4.56 -0.90
N ARG A 15 -19.68 -5.58 -1.31
CA ARG A 15 -19.73 -6.90 -0.70
C ARG A 15 -19.28 -6.88 0.75
N ALA A 16 -18.14 -6.27 1.05
CA ALA A 16 -17.58 -6.21 2.40
C ALA A 16 -18.50 -5.45 3.38
N ARG A 17 -19.22 -4.43 2.92
CA ARG A 17 -20.20 -3.68 3.73
C ARG A 17 -21.38 -4.51 4.21
N THR A 18 -21.68 -5.64 3.57
CA THR A 18 -22.68 -6.59 4.09
C THR A 18 -22.25 -7.21 5.43
N ARG A 19 -20.94 -7.32 5.67
CA ARG A 19 -20.37 -7.79 6.94
C ARG A 19 -19.95 -6.66 7.85
N VAL A 20 -19.39 -5.58 7.31
CA VAL A 20 -18.93 -4.40 8.06
C VAL A 20 -19.44 -3.10 7.41
N PRO A 21 -20.64 -2.62 7.76
CA PRO A 21 -21.24 -1.43 7.15
C PRO A 21 -20.42 -0.15 7.29
N ALA A 22 -19.56 -0.08 8.32
CA ALA A 22 -18.74 1.08 8.63
C ALA A 22 -17.48 1.22 7.74
N LEU A 23 -17.25 0.32 6.78
CA LEU A 23 -16.13 0.42 5.85
C LEU A 23 -16.24 1.69 4.98
N ALA A 24 -15.17 2.47 4.96
CA ALA A 24 -14.96 3.61 4.09
C ALA A 24 -14.01 3.25 2.94
N ALA A 25 -14.26 3.80 1.75
CA ALA A 25 -13.37 3.65 0.61
C ALA A 25 -12.05 4.39 0.85
N MET A 26 -10.93 3.86 0.35
CA MET A 26 -9.68 4.60 0.25
C MET A 26 -9.76 5.63 -0.87
N GLY A 27 -9.38 6.87 -0.57
CA GLY A 27 -9.38 7.99 -1.52
C GLY A 27 -8.11 8.06 -2.38
N GLU A 28 -7.00 7.51 -1.89
CA GLU A 28 -5.73 7.41 -2.60
C GLU A 28 -5.12 6.02 -2.38
N PHE A 29 -4.49 5.50 -3.43
CA PHE A 29 -3.85 4.19 -3.43
C PHE A 29 -2.33 4.34 -3.39
N HIS A 30 -1.67 3.50 -2.60
CA HIS A 30 -0.21 3.47 -2.47
C HIS A 30 0.23 2.10 -1.96
N LEU A 31 1.51 1.79 -2.18
CA LEU A 31 2.25 0.76 -1.45
C LEU A 31 3.15 1.47 -0.43
N SER A 32 3.06 1.06 0.83
CA SER A 32 3.94 1.60 1.88
C SER A 32 5.36 1.05 1.73
N LEU A 33 6.35 1.95 1.80
CA LEU A 33 7.79 1.62 1.80
C LEU A 33 8.48 2.01 3.11
N SER A 34 7.73 2.57 4.06
CA SER A 34 8.19 2.93 5.41
C SER A 34 7.06 2.76 6.41
N GLN A 35 7.41 2.71 7.69
CA GLN A 35 6.44 2.95 8.77
C GLN A 35 6.08 4.44 8.83
N CYS A 36 5.02 4.77 9.56
CA CYS A 36 4.75 6.15 9.97
C CYS A 36 5.72 6.53 11.09
N VAL A 37 6.65 7.44 10.79
CA VAL A 37 7.68 7.90 11.73
C VAL A 37 7.50 9.38 12.05
N VAL A 38 8.01 9.80 13.21
CA VAL A 38 8.02 11.21 13.61
C VAL A 38 9.38 11.80 13.26
N LEU A 39 9.37 12.87 12.46
CA LEU A 39 10.58 13.53 11.97
C LEU A 39 10.62 15.00 12.43
N PRO A 40 11.73 15.49 13.01
CA PRO A 40 11.89 16.90 13.31
C PRO A 40 11.78 17.76 12.04
N TYR A 41 11.13 18.92 12.13
CA TYR A 41 10.85 19.75 10.95
C TYR A 41 12.11 20.11 10.13
N HIS A 42 13.22 20.39 10.81
CA HIS A 42 14.48 20.75 10.17
C HIS A 42 15.14 19.58 9.41
N TRP A 43 14.74 18.33 9.69
CA TRP A 43 15.24 17.12 9.02
C TRP A 43 14.47 16.76 7.75
N ILE A 44 13.30 17.38 7.52
CA ILE A 44 12.47 17.09 6.34
C ILE A 44 13.24 17.30 5.04
N GLN A 45 13.90 18.46 4.87
CA GLN A 45 14.61 18.76 3.63
C GLN A 45 15.86 17.89 3.43
N PRO A 46 16.73 17.70 4.44
CA PRO A 46 17.83 16.74 4.34
C PRO A 46 17.37 15.31 3.99
N LEU A 47 16.34 14.78 4.66
CA LEU A 47 15.82 13.44 4.39
C LEU A 47 15.27 13.31 2.97
N VAL A 48 14.52 14.30 2.50
CA VAL A 48 14.00 14.34 1.12
C VAL A 48 15.12 14.40 0.09
N ARG A 49 16.27 15.02 0.39
CA ARG A 49 17.44 15.01 -0.52
C ARG A 49 18.09 13.62 -0.53
N ALA A 50 18.33 13.03 0.64
CA ALA A 50 18.89 11.67 0.73
C ALA A 50 18.01 10.64 0.01
N LEU A 51 16.69 10.69 0.18
CA LEU A 51 15.75 9.85 -0.58
C LEU A 51 15.86 10.07 -2.08
N ARG A 52 15.91 11.33 -2.54
CA ARG A 52 16.03 11.64 -3.97
C ARG A 52 17.28 11.02 -4.59
N ASP A 53 18.41 11.16 -3.92
CA ASP A 53 19.69 10.72 -4.44
C ASP A 53 19.75 9.18 -4.53
N ARG A 54 19.22 8.49 -3.51
CA ARG A 54 19.17 7.02 -3.49
C ARG A 54 18.11 6.42 -4.41
N LEU A 55 16.98 7.09 -4.61
CA LEU A 55 15.88 6.60 -5.46
C LEU A 55 16.07 6.96 -6.94
N ALA A 56 16.90 7.96 -7.26
CA ALA A 56 17.16 8.40 -8.64
C ALA A 56 17.59 7.29 -9.63
N PRO A 57 18.33 6.23 -9.23
CA PRO A 57 18.72 5.16 -10.14
C PRO A 57 17.62 4.14 -10.47
N PHE A 58 16.52 4.10 -9.70
CA PHE A 58 15.49 3.07 -9.84
C PHE A 58 14.64 3.29 -11.09
N HIS A 59 14.38 2.19 -11.80
CA HIS A 59 13.54 2.17 -12.98
C HIS A 59 12.09 1.85 -12.60
N ARG A 60 11.16 2.26 -13.44
CA ARG A 60 9.76 1.85 -13.38
C ARG A 60 9.69 0.33 -13.48
N PHE A 61 8.82 -0.27 -12.70
CA PHE A 61 8.61 -1.71 -12.66
C PHE A 61 7.12 -2.01 -12.55
N PHE A 62 6.76 -3.24 -12.86
CA PHE A 62 5.40 -3.73 -12.70
C PHE A 62 5.27 -4.54 -11.42
N CYS A 63 4.17 -4.35 -10.71
CA CYS A 63 3.69 -5.30 -9.71
C CYS A 63 2.37 -5.91 -10.16
N VAL A 64 2.09 -7.10 -9.66
CA VAL A 64 0.74 -7.67 -9.67
C VAL A 64 0.24 -7.68 -8.23
N ALA A 65 -0.94 -7.14 -7.98
CA ALA A 65 -1.58 -7.13 -6.67
C ALA A 65 -2.99 -7.72 -6.76
N ASP A 66 -3.13 -8.99 -6.41
CA ASP A 66 -4.31 -9.81 -6.70
C ASP A 66 -4.84 -10.62 -5.53
N GLN A 67 -4.07 -10.75 -4.45
CA GLN A 67 -4.50 -11.51 -3.28
C GLN A 67 -5.22 -10.58 -2.29
N VAL A 68 -6.52 -10.78 -2.08
CA VAL A 68 -7.28 -10.05 -1.07
C VAL A 68 -6.81 -10.48 0.32
N LYS A 69 -6.49 -9.49 1.15
CA LYS A 69 -6.06 -9.71 2.54
C LYS A 69 -6.61 -8.65 3.46
N VAL A 70 -6.82 -9.05 4.72
CA VAL A 70 -7.28 -8.16 5.78
C VAL A 70 -6.07 -7.78 6.64
N TYR A 71 -5.88 -6.49 6.83
CA TYR A 71 -4.79 -5.93 7.63
C TYR A 71 -5.35 -5.19 8.83
N THR A 72 -4.56 -5.14 9.89
CA THR A 72 -4.79 -4.20 10.99
C THR A 72 -3.54 -3.35 11.17
N ASN A 73 -3.72 -2.11 11.61
CA ASN A 73 -2.55 -1.35 12.06
C ASN A 73 -2.01 -1.95 13.37
N GLN A 74 -0.76 -1.62 13.70
CA GLN A 74 -0.04 -2.24 14.83
C GLN A 74 -0.78 -2.17 16.17
N ASN A 75 -1.52 -1.09 16.42
CA ASN A 75 -2.30 -0.91 17.66
C ASN A 75 -3.76 -1.37 17.54
N LYS A 76 -4.14 -2.04 16.45
CA LYS A 76 -5.47 -2.62 16.22
C LYS A 76 -6.63 -1.61 16.32
N THR A 77 -6.34 -0.34 16.02
CA THR A 77 -7.35 0.72 16.00
C THR A 77 -7.96 0.93 14.62
N ARG A 78 -7.43 0.28 13.58
CA ARG A 78 -7.91 0.32 12.20
C ARG A 78 -7.80 -1.05 11.55
N THR A 79 -8.80 -1.39 10.77
CA THR A 79 -8.80 -2.58 9.89
C THR A 79 -8.85 -2.11 8.44
N PHE A 80 -8.13 -2.78 7.56
CA PHE A 80 -8.05 -2.49 6.13
C PHE A 80 -8.34 -3.75 5.32
N ILE A 81 -8.99 -3.56 4.17
CA ILE A 81 -9.02 -4.55 3.10
C ILE A 81 -8.04 -4.06 2.04
N GLY A 82 -7.15 -4.92 1.60
CA GLY A 82 -6.18 -4.59 0.57
C GLY A 82 -5.87 -5.76 -0.37
N LEU A 83 -5.18 -5.42 -1.46
CA LEU A 83 -4.63 -6.38 -2.42
C LEU A 83 -3.13 -6.52 -2.16
N GLU A 84 -2.70 -7.70 -1.74
CA GLU A 84 -1.30 -8.06 -1.52
C GLU A 84 -0.59 -8.28 -2.86
N VAL A 85 0.66 -7.84 -2.93
CA VAL A 85 1.51 -7.97 -4.11
C VAL A 85 1.98 -9.41 -4.27
N SER A 86 1.57 -10.07 -5.35
CA SER A 86 1.96 -11.45 -5.72
C SER A 86 3.21 -11.49 -6.60
N ALA A 87 3.42 -10.46 -7.43
CA ALA A 87 4.60 -10.32 -8.29
C ALA A 87 5.17 -8.89 -8.24
N GLY A 88 6.49 -8.74 -8.36
CA GLY A 88 7.19 -7.45 -8.19
C GLY A 88 7.72 -7.19 -6.78
N HIS A 89 7.62 -8.19 -5.89
CA HIS A 89 8.05 -8.10 -4.49
C HIS A 89 9.55 -7.79 -4.36
N PHE A 90 10.40 -8.37 -5.22
CA PHE A 90 11.85 -8.14 -5.18
C PHE A 90 12.21 -6.66 -5.38
N GLN A 91 11.61 -6.00 -6.38
CA GLN A 91 11.83 -4.58 -6.66
C GLN A 91 11.37 -3.69 -5.50
N LEU A 92 10.28 -4.06 -4.83
CA LEU A 92 9.80 -3.36 -3.64
C LEU A 92 10.77 -3.52 -2.47
N LEU A 93 11.36 -4.70 -2.27
CA LEU A 93 12.40 -4.92 -1.26
C LEU A 93 13.66 -4.09 -1.55
N GLU A 94 14.09 -3.97 -2.81
CA GLU A 94 15.22 -3.12 -3.17
C GLU A 94 14.93 -1.64 -2.87
N LEU A 95 13.73 -1.16 -3.18
CA LEU A 95 13.30 0.19 -2.81
C LEU A 95 13.26 0.39 -1.29
N VAL A 96 12.67 -0.55 -0.56
CA VAL A 96 12.64 -0.51 0.91
C VAL A 96 14.05 -0.50 1.48
N SER A 97 14.98 -1.29 0.93
CA SER A 97 16.37 -1.31 1.42
C SER A 97 17.03 0.06 1.31
N GLU A 98 16.83 0.80 0.22
CA GLU A 98 17.37 2.16 0.11
C GLU A 98 16.62 3.17 0.97
N VAL A 99 15.30 3.03 1.14
CA VAL A 99 14.52 3.85 2.06
C VAL A 99 15.00 3.63 3.50
N ASP A 100 15.19 2.39 3.91
CA ASP A 100 15.67 2.00 5.24
C ASP A 100 17.05 2.58 5.53
N ARG A 101 17.97 2.56 4.57
CA ARG A 101 19.28 3.23 4.73
C ARG A 101 19.14 4.73 5.01
N VAL A 102 18.19 5.42 4.36
CA VAL A 102 17.91 6.83 4.70
C VAL A 102 17.26 6.95 6.07
N LEU A 103 16.36 6.05 6.45
CA LEU A 103 15.73 6.10 7.77
C LEU A 103 16.78 5.91 8.87
N GLU A 104 17.72 4.98 8.69
CA GLU A 104 18.84 4.73 9.60
C GLU A 104 19.78 5.94 9.74
N GLU A 105 20.10 6.63 8.65
CA GLU A 105 20.88 7.89 8.68
C GLU A 105 20.25 8.98 9.55
N PHE A 106 18.94 8.87 9.80
CA PHE A 106 18.13 9.81 10.57
C PHE A 106 17.61 9.20 11.89
N ASP A 107 18.21 8.10 12.36
CA ASP A 107 17.81 7.40 13.60
C ASP A 107 16.31 7.06 13.66
N LEU A 108 15.69 6.79 12.49
CA LEU A 108 14.28 6.43 12.36
C LEU A 108 14.14 4.91 12.25
N PRO A 109 13.01 4.33 12.71
CA PRO A 109 12.79 2.91 12.55
C PRO A 109 12.64 2.53 11.08
N THR A 110 13.29 1.44 10.70
CA THR A 110 13.21 0.81 9.38
C THR A 110 11.86 0.15 9.13
N PHE A 111 11.66 -0.39 7.95
CA PHE A 111 10.44 -1.10 7.58
C PHE A 111 10.23 -2.40 8.37
N TYR A 112 9.06 -3.02 8.19
CA TYR A 112 8.70 -4.25 8.88
C TYR A 112 9.64 -5.40 8.48
N LYS A 113 10.06 -6.22 9.46
CA LYS A 113 10.96 -7.36 9.23
C LYS A 113 10.41 -8.38 8.24
N ASP A 114 9.10 -8.60 8.26
CA ASP A 114 8.38 -9.47 7.35
C ASP A 114 7.36 -8.60 6.56
N PRO A 115 7.79 -7.97 5.46
CA PRO A 115 6.98 -6.99 4.76
C PRO A 115 5.89 -7.67 3.93
N SER A 116 4.65 -7.25 4.15
CA SER A 116 3.52 -7.55 3.27
C SER A 116 3.13 -6.28 2.51
N PHE A 117 3.60 -6.18 1.26
CA PHE A 117 3.28 -5.04 0.40
C PHE A 117 1.85 -5.19 -0.13
N HIS A 118 1.04 -4.16 0.06
CA HIS A 118 -0.36 -4.21 -0.32
C HIS A 118 -0.95 -2.84 -0.62
N ILE A 119 -1.92 -2.81 -1.54
CA ILE A 119 -2.71 -1.62 -1.86
C ILE A 119 -3.96 -1.67 -0.99
N SER A 120 -4.12 -0.70 -0.09
CA SER A 120 -5.34 -0.58 0.70
C SER A 120 -6.50 -0.06 -0.16
N LEU A 121 -7.64 -0.76 -0.12
CA LEU A 121 -8.86 -0.45 -0.88
C LEU A 121 -9.95 0.19 0.00
N ALA A 122 -10.07 -0.29 1.24
CA ALA A 122 -11.07 0.17 2.19
C ALA A 122 -10.55 0.06 3.63
N TRP A 123 -11.14 0.82 4.54
CA TRP A 123 -10.76 0.83 5.95
C TRP A 123 -11.93 1.11 6.89
N CYS A 124 -11.80 0.71 8.15
CA CYS A 124 -12.73 1.08 9.23
C CYS A 124 -12.01 1.26 10.58
N VAL A 125 -12.71 1.86 11.54
CA VAL A 125 -12.24 2.03 12.93
C VAL A 125 -12.42 0.73 13.71
N GLY A 126 -11.42 0.39 14.52
CA GLY A 126 -11.38 -0.82 15.36
C GLY A 126 -10.77 -2.03 14.66
N ASP A 127 -10.58 -3.09 15.43
CA ASP A 127 -10.21 -4.43 14.95
C ASP A 127 -11.49 -5.20 14.58
N LEU A 128 -11.83 -5.22 13.31
CA LEU A 128 -12.95 -5.96 12.74
C LEU A 128 -12.46 -7.07 11.80
N SER A 129 -11.18 -7.45 11.92
CA SER A 129 -10.53 -8.46 11.08
C SER A 129 -11.32 -9.77 11.06
N GLY A 130 -11.70 -10.28 12.24
CA GLY A 130 -12.48 -11.52 12.36
C GLY A 130 -13.87 -11.49 11.71
N ARG A 131 -14.43 -10.32 11.37
CA ARG A 131 -15.70 -10.22 10.60
C ARG A 131 -15.49 -10.26 9.08
N LEU A 132 -14.28 -9.96 8.63
CA LEU A 132 -13.90 -9.86 7.23
C LEU A 132 -13.10 -11.09 6.76
N GLU A 133 -12.51 -11.84 7.68
CA GLU A 133 -11.87 -13.13 7.43
C GLU A 133 -12.89 -14.24 7.09
N GLY A 134 -12.37 -15.42 6.73
CA GLY A 134 -13.19 -16.60 6.41
C GLY A 134 -14.03 -16.41 5.14
N GLN A 135 -15.33 -16.68 5.24
CA GLN A 135 -16.23 -16.66 4.07
C GLN A 135 -16.24 -15.29 3.37
N CYS A 136 -16.20 -14.20 4.13
CA CYS A 136 -16.18 -12.86 3.52
C CYS A 136 -14.93 -12.66 2.68
N LEU A 137 -13.76 -13.08 3.17
CA LEU A 137 -12.50 -12.96 2.44
C LEU A 137 -12.52 -13.78 1.14
N GLN A 138 -13.03 -15.01 1.20
CA GLN A 138 -13.17 -15.86 0.02
C GLN A 138 -14.08 -15.24 -1.03
N GLU A 139 -15.23 -14.71 -0.62
CA GLU A 139 -16.16 -14.03 -1.55
C GLU A 139 -15.54 -12.79 -2.19
N LEU A 140 -14.66 -12.07 -1.47
CA LEU A 140 -13.92 -10.95 -2.02
C LEU A 140 -12.84 -11.44 -3.01
N GLN A 141 -12.14 -12.53 -2.71
CA GLN A 141 -11.18 -13.13 -3.64
C GLN A 141 -11.88 -13.60 -4.92
N ASP A 142 -13.03 -14.27 -4.82
CA ASP A 142 -13.82 -14.71 -5.98
C ASP A 142 -14.25 -13.54 -6.89
N ILE A 143 -14.40 -12.33 -6.33
CA ILE A 143 -14.67 -11.11 -7.10
C ILE A 143 -13.41 -10.68 -7.86
N VAL A 144 -12.25 -10.70 -7.20
CA VAL A 144 -10.97 -10.34 -7.82
C VAL A 144 -10.62 -11.33 -8.93
N ASP A 145 -10.72 -12.64 -8.69
CA ASP A 145 -10.39 -13.68 -9.66
C ASP A 145 -11.24 -13.57 -10.95
N LYS A 146 -12.53 -13.23 -10.83
CA LYS A 146 -13.40 -12.96 -12.00
C LYS A 146 -13.01 -11.69 -12.75
N PHE A 147 -12.37 -10.76 -12.07
CA PHE A 147 -11.85 -9.52 -12.65
C PHE A 147 -10.49 -9.75 -13.32
N GLU A 148 -9.70 -10.72 -12.82
CA GLU A 148 -8.38 -11.11 -13.36
C GLU A 148 -8.41 -11.70 -14.76
N ASP A 149 -9.52 -12.27 -15.21
CA ASP A 149 -9.68 -12.68 -16.62
C ASP A 149 -9.49 -11.50 -17.61
N SER A 150 -9.42 -10.26 -17.10
CA SER A 150 -9.03 -9.04 -17.84
C SER A 150 -7.52 -8.73 -17.83
N ALA A 151 -6.68 -9.53 -17.16
CA ALA A 151 -5.20 -9.63 -17.05
C ALA A 151 -4.34 -8.36 -16.86
N LEU A 152 -4.87 -7.17 -17.11
CA LEU A 152 -4.16 -5.91 -17.18
C LEU A 152 -4.45 -4.99 -15.98
N LEU A 153 -5.48 -5.31 -15.19
CA LEU A 153 -6.01 -4.40 -14.18
C LEU A 153 -5.27 -4.43 -12.85
N LEU A 154 -4.77 -5.60 -12.49
CA LEU A 154 -3.99 -5.80 -11.27
C LEU A 154 -2.49 -5.66 -11.52
N ARG A 155 -2.09 -5.55 -12.80
CA ARG A 155 -0.73 -5.25 -13.21
C ARG A 155 -0.49 -3.74 -13.22
N VAL A 156 0.08 -3.23 -12.14
CA VAL A 156 0.34 -1.79 -11.96
C VAL A 156 1.78 -1.48 -12.32
N GLN A 157 2.00 -0.51 -13.23
CA GLN A 157 3.32 0.09 -13.43
C GLN A 157 3.53 1.21 -12.43
N TRP A 158 4.57 1.10 -11.59
CA TRP A 158 4.91 2.13 -10.62
C TRP A 158 5.81 3.18 -11.26
N GLU A 159 5.39 4.44 -11.19
CA GLU A 159 6.06 5.56 -11.88
C GLU A 159 6.85 6.48 -10.96
N GLN A 160 6.56 6.47 -9.66
CA GLN A 160 7.18 7.36 -8.69
C GLN A 160 7.08 6.80 -7.27
N VAL A 161 8.03 7.20 -6.43
CA VAL A 161 7.94 7.10 -4.97
C VAL A 161 7.50 8.46 -4.42
N ARG A 162 6.73 8.48 -3.33
CA ARG A 162 6.29 9.72 -2.67
C ARG A 162 6.58 9.69 -1.18
N CYS A 163 7.21 10.75 -0.66
CA CYS A 163 7.33 11.00 0.77
C CYS A 163 6.28 12.02 1.19
N LYS A 164 5.47 11.67 2.20
CA LYS A 164 4.53 12.58 2.86
C LYS A 164 5.08 12.95 4.23
N SER A 165 5.23 14.25 4.49
CA SER A 165 5.63 14.78 5.80
C SER A 165 4.64 15.85 6.23
N GLY A 166 3.79 15.53 7.21
CA GLY A 166 2.66 16.36 7.60
C GLY A 166 1.71 16.59 6.41
N ASN A 167 1.56 17.85 6.01
CA ASN A 167 0.76 18.28 4.85
C ASN A 167 1.60 18.44 3.56
N LYS A 168 2.90 18.18 3.59
CA LYS A 168 3.80 18.32 2.44
C LYS A 168 3.98 16.98 1.73
N TYR A 169 4.05 17.04 0.41
CA TYR A 169 4.31 15.90 -0.45
C TYR A 169 5.55 16.15 -1.29
N PHE A 170 6.43 15.14 -1.38
CA PHE A 170 7.64 15.15 -2.20
C PHE A 170 7.62 13.91 -3.10
N SER A 171 7.73 14.11 -4.41
CA SER A 171 7.72 13.02 -5.40
C SER A 171 9.11 12.77 -5.97
N PHE A 172 9.42 11.49 -6.20
CA PHE A 172 10.66 11.00 -6.78
C PHE A 172 10.30 10.10 -7.99
N PRO A 173 10.39 10.61 -9.23
CA PRO A 173 10.04 9.82 -10.41
C PRO A 173 11.02 8.67 -10.61
N LEU A 174 10.49 7.51 -10.99
CA LEU A 174 11.26 6.34 -11.43
C LEU A 174 11.55 6.46 -12.93
N ARG A 175 12.73 5.97 -13.34
CA ARG A 175 13.22 6.05 -14.72
C ARG A 175 12.47 5.14 -15.69
#